data_AF-A0A2J8NEY4-F1
#
_entry.id   AF-A0A2J8NEY4-F1
#
_cell.length_a   1.000
_cell.length_b   1.000
_cell.length_c   1.000
_cell.angle_alpha   90.00
_cell.angle_beta   90.00
_cell.angle_gamma   90.00
#
_symmetry.space_group_name_H-M   'P 1'
#
loop_
_entity.id
_entity.type
_entity.pdbx_description
1 polymer ?
#
loop_
_entity_poly.entity_id
_entity_poly.type
_entity_poly.pdbx_seq_one_letter_code
_entity_poly.pdbx_strand_id
1 'polypeptide(L)'
;MSLKDDDSGDHDQNEENSTQKDGEKEKTERDKNQSSSKRKAVVPGPAEHPLQYNYTFWYSRRTPGRPTSSQSYEQNIKQIGTFASVEQFWRFYSHMVRPGDLTGHSDFHLFKEGIKPMWEDDANKNGGKWIIRLRKGLASRCWENLILAMLGEQFMVGEEICGAVVSVRFQEDIISIWNKTASDQATTARIRDTLRRVLNLPPNTIMEYKTHT
;
A
#
# COMPACT_ATOMS: atom_id res chain seq x y z
N MET A 1 18.49 48.72 -50.04
CA MET A 1 18.54 50.18 -50.20
C MET A 1 17.15 50.70 -49.87
N SER A 2 16.89 51.49 -48.85
CA SER A 2 17.74 52.17 -47.88
C SER A 2 16.87 52.51 -46.67
N LEU A 3 17.45 52.44 -45.48
CA LEU A 3 16.93 53.00 -44.24
C LEU A 3 17.02 54.53 -44.28
N LYS A 4 16.00 55.19 -43.72
CA LYS A 4 15.89 56.61 -43.33
C LYS A 4 14.59 56.74 -42.51
N ASP A 5 14.47 57.44 -41.39
CA ASP A 5 15.32 58.40 -40.69
C ASP A 5 15.00 58.37 -39.18
N ASP A 6 15.95 58.88 -38.41
CA ASP A 6 15.96 59.19 -36.97
C ASP A 6 14.87 60.20 -36.55
N ASP A 7 14.45 60.17 -35.28
CA ASP A 7 14.53 61.33 -34.35
C ASP A 7 14.26 60.92 -32.89
N SER A 8 14.57 61.82 -31.97
CA SER A 8 15.27 61.63 -30.69
C SER A 8 14.46 62.10 -29.47
N GLY A 9 14.62 61.43 -28.32
CA GLY A 9 14.53 61.96 -26.92
C GLY A 9 13.20 62.55 -26.41
N ASP A 10 12.85 62.59 -25.13
CA ASP A 10 13.40 62.09 -23.86
C ASP A 10 12.26 62.17 -22.80
N HIS A 11 12.46 61.49 -21.67
CA HIS A 11 11.63 61.27 -20.46
C HIS A 11 10.70 62.38 -19.93
N ASP A 12 9.52 61.99 -19.39
CA ASP A 12 9.26 62.03 -17.92
C ASP A 12 7.99 61.25 -17.49
N GLN A 13 7.84 61.11 -16.16
CA GLN A 13 7.34 59.95 -15.40
C GLN A 13 5.81 59.80 -15.16
N ASN A 14 5.43 58.54 -14.92
CA ASN A 14 4.42 57.96 -14.00
C ASN A 14 3.03 58.60 -13.84
N GLU A 15 1.99 57.79 -14.15
CA GLU A 15 0.89 57.54 -13.22
C GLU A 15 0.33 56.12 -13.40
N GLU A 16 0.13 55.45 -12.26
CA GLU A 16 -0.14 54.03 -12.08
C GLU A 16 -1.62 53.63 -12.25
N ASN A 17 -1.79 52.31 -12.46
CA ASN A 17 -2.82 51.45 -11.87
C ASN A 17 -4.28 51.53 -12.37
N SER A 18 -4.66 50.56 -13.21
CA SER A 18 -5.85 49.72 -12.96
C SER A 18 -6.03 48.61 -14.00
N THR A 19 -5.53 47.40 -13.76
CA THR A 19 -6.12 46.14 -14.30
C THR A 19 -5.41 44.91 -13.75
N GLN A 20 -5.60 44.58 -12.48
CA GLN A 20 -5.35 43.23 -11.95
C GLN A 20 -6.32 42.97 -10.79
N LYS A 21 -7.55 42.52 -11.07
CA LYS A 21 -8.46 42.06 -10.00
C LYS A 21 -9.50 40.99 -10.35
N ASP A 22 -9.38 40.34 -11.51
CA ASP A 22 -10.36 39.32 -11.93
C ASP A 22 -9.80 37.88 -12.03
N GLY A 23 -8.50 37.66 -11.78
CA GLY A 23 -7.87 36.34 -11.88
C GLY A 23 -7.86 35.47 -10.61
N GLU A 24 -8.17 36.03 -9.43
CA GLU A 24 -8.01 35.33 -8.15
C GLU A 24 -9.30 34.68 -7.62
N LYS A 25 -10.48 35.07 -8.14
CA LYS A 25 -11.77 34.55 -7.64
C LYS A 25 -12.18 33.20 -8.21
N GLU A 26 -11.70 32.80 -9.40
CA GLU A 26 -12.02 31.49 -9.98
C GLU A 26 -11.17 30.33 -9.41
N LYS A 27 -10.03 30.64 -8.78
CA LYS A 27 -9.16 29.61 -8.16
C LYS A 27 -9.64 29.17 -6.77
N THR A 28 -10.46 29.98 -6.09
CA THR A 28 -10.86 29.71 -4.70
C THR A 28 -12.10 28.83 -4.55
N GLU A 29 -12.84 28.56 -5.64
CA GLU A 29 -14.04 27.73 -5.60
C GLU A 29 -13.80 26.24 -5.93
N ARG A 30 -12.74 25.90 -6.66
CA ARG A 30 -12.45 24.49 -7.01
C ARG A 30 -11.78 23.68 -5.90
N ASP A 31 -11.17 24.34 -4.92
CA ASP A 31 -10.48 23.67 -3.80
C ASP A 31 -11.38 23.39 -2.58
N LYS A 32 -12.65 23.84 -2.59
CA LYS A 32 -13.59 23.59 -1.48
C LYS A 32 -14.36 22.26 -1.57
N ASN A 33 -14.12 21.44 -2.61
CA ASN A 33 -14.86 20.18 -2.81
C ASN A 33 -14.13 18.92 -2.32
N GLN A 34 -12.96 19.02 -1.69
CA GLN A 34 -12.45 17.95 -0.83
C GLN A 34 -12.99 18.12 0.59
N SER A 35 -14.30 17.95 0.72
CA SER A 35 -14.92 17.57 1.97
C SER A 35 -14.22 16.32 2.48
N SER A 36 -13.39 16.49 3.52
CA SER A 36 -12.88 15.43 4.36
C SER A 36 -14.06 14.76 5.05
N SER A 37 -14.72 13.87 4.32
CA SER A 37 -15.66 12.92 4.90
C SER A 37 -14.87 12.12 5.93
N LYS A 38 -14.98 12.49 7.21
CA LYS A 38 -14.47 11.70 8.33
C LYS A 38 -14.97 10.28 8.12
N ARG A 39 -14.11 9.39 7.63
CA ARG A 39 -14.47 8.00 7.37
C ARG A 39 -14.95 7.45 8.71
N LYS A 40 -16.20 7.00 8.76
CA LYS A 40 -16.75 6.36 9.96
C LYS A 40 -15.84 5.18 10.31
N ALA A 41 -15.53 5.02 11.59
CA ALA A 41 -14.78 3.87 12.08
C ALA A 41 -15.51 2.59 11.66
N VAL A 42 -14.77 1.63 11.11
CA VAL A 42 -15.30 0.31 10.78
C VAL A 42 -15.39 -0.51 12.06
N VAL A 43 -16.57 -1.05 12.34
CA VAL A 43 -16.84 -1.84 13.56
C VAL A 43 -17.52 -3.17 13.17
N PRO A 44 -17.36 -4.23 13.97
CA PRO A 44 -18.11 -5.48 13.78
C PRO A 44 -19.62 -5.23 13.87
N GLY A 45 -20.38 -5.89 13.00
CA GLY A 45 -21.84 -5.90 13.04
C GLY A 45 -22.40 -6.79 14.15
N PRO A 46 -23.72 -6.75 14.39
CA PRO A 46 -24.37 -7.66 15.33
C PRO A 46 -24.14 -9.12 14.94
N ALA A 47 -23.76 -9.95 15.92
CA ALA A 47 -23.47 -11.38 15.76
C ALA A 47 -22.29 -11.72 14.81
N GLU A 48 -21.47 -10.74 14.43
CA GLU A 48 -20.21 -10.99 13.72
C GLU A 48 -19.08 -11.38 14.70
N HIS A 49 -18.10 -12.14 14.21
CA HIS A 49 -16.93 -12.53 14.98
C HIS A 49 -15.85 -11.44 14.87
N PRO A 50 -15.55 -10.70 15.97
CA PRO A 50 -14.60 -9.60 15.93
C PRO A 50 -13.17 -10.11 15.67
N LEU A 51 -12.42 -9.35 14.87
CA LEU A 51 -10.98 -9.53 14.74
C LEU A 51 -10.24 -8.75 15.83
N GLN A 52 -9.01 -9.15 16.13
CA GLN A 52 -8.16 -8.45 17.09
C GLN A 52 -7.81 -7.02 16.63
N TYR A 53 -7.63 -6.84 15.32
CA TYR A 53 -7.37 -5.56 14.68
C TYR A 53 -8.27 -5.40 13.46
N ASN A 54 -8.58 -4.15 13.10
CA ASN A 54 -9.10 -3.86 11.77
C ASN A 54 -7.99 -4.04 10.74
N TYR A 55 -8.34 -4.50 9.54
CA TYR A 55 -7.41 -4.65 8.43
C TYR A 55 -7.94 -3.99 7.18
N THR A 56 -7.01 -3.59 6.31
CA THR A 56 -7.29 -2.91 5.06
C THR A 56 -6.64 -3.66 3.90
N PHE A 57 -7.45 -4.03 2.91
CA PHE A 57 -6.95 -4.53 1.63
C PHE A 57 -6.50 -3.37 0.73
N TRP A 58 -5.39 -3.60 0.04
CA TRP A 58 -4.86 -2.72 -0.99
C TRP A 58 -4.50 -3.51 -2.24
N TYR A 59 -4.52 -2.86 -3.38
CA TYR A 59 -4.07 -3.39 -4.66
C TYR A 59 -3.13 -2.41 -5.35
N SER A 60 -2.04 -2.92 -5.92
CA SER A 60 -1.19 -2.16 -6.83
C SER A 60 -0.93 -2.94 -8.11
N ARG A 61 -0.80 -2.20 -9.21
CA ARG A 61 -0.38 -2.75 -10.50
C ARG A 61 0.75 -1.90 -11.05
N ARG A 62 1.88 -2.53 -11.37
CA ARG A 62 3.01 -1.86 -11.99
C ARG A 62 2.95 -2.01 -13.51
N THR A 63 3.07 -0.90 -14.22
CA THR A 63 3.29 -0.89 -15.66
C THR A 63 4.78 -1.13 -15.93
N PRO A 64 5.15 -2.16 -16.70
CA PRO A 64 6.54 -2.39 -17.09
C PRO A 64 7.15 -1.14 -17.74
N GLY A 65 8.40 -0.80 -17.40
CA GLY A 65 9.14 0.30 -18.02
C GLY A 65 8.95 1.69 -17.40
N ARG A 66 8.10 1.87 -16.38
CA ARG A 66 8.06 3.13 -15.61
C ARG A 66 8.99 3.07 -14.39
N PRO A 67 9.90 4.05 -14.21
CA PRO A 67 10.70 4.14 -12.99
C PRO A 67 9.78 4.34 -11.78
N THR A 68 10.01 3.57 -10.72
CA THR A 68 9.21 3.63 -9.49
C THR A 68 9.89 4.57 -8.49
N SER A 69 9.44 5.84 -8.42
CA SER A 69 9.72 6.72 -7.28
C SER A 69 8.75 6.44 -6.12
N SER A 70 9.07 6.81 -4.88
CA SER A 70 8.15 6.66 -3.74
C SER A 70 6.80 7.35 -3.98
N GLN A 71 6.81 8.56 -4.56
CA GLN A 71 5.57 9.27 -4.94
C GLN A 71 4.75 8.50 -5.99
N SER A 72 5.41 7.90 -6.99
CA SER A 72 4.72 7.07 -7.98
C SER A 72 4.18 5.77 -7.37
N TYR A 73 4.83 5.23 -6.34
CA TYR A 73 4.36 4.02 -5.66
C TYR A 73 3.10 4.30 -4.84
N GLU A 74 3.09 5.38 -4.06
CA GLU A 74 1.91 5.81 -3.29
C GLU A 74 0.70 6.09 -4.21
N GLN A 75 0.92 6.67 -5.39
CA GLN A 75 -0.15 6.89 -6.36
C GLN A 75 -0.68 5.60 -7.01
N ASN A 76 0.15 4.55 -7.08
CA ASN A 76 -0.19 3.29 -7.74
C ASN A 76 -0.82 2.27 -6.79
N ILE A 77 -0.81 2.53 -5.48
CA ILE A 77 -1.46 1.67 -4.51
C ILE A 77 -2.84 2.21 -4.13
N LYS A 78 -3.85 1.37 -4.28
CA LYS A 78 -5.25 1.74 -4.07
C LYS A 78 -5.83 0.92 -2.94
N GLN A 79 -6.46 1.61 -1.99
CA GLN A 79 -7.23 0.96 -0.94
C GLN A 79 -8.50 0.34 -1.55
N ILE A 80 -8.76 -0.93 -1.26
CA ILE A 80 -9.97 -1.64 -1.66
C ILE A 80 -11.06 -1.45 -0.60
N GLY A 81 -10.71 -1.65 0.67
CA GLY A 81 -11.65 -1.54 1.78
C GLY A 81 -11.06 -2.00 3.11
N THR A 82 -11.74 -1.65 4.18
CA THR A 82 -11.36 -1.95 5.57
C THR A 82 -12.46 -2.79 6.22
N PHE A 83 -12.08 -3.74 7.06
CA PHE A 83 -12.97 -4.65 7.77
C PHE A 83 -12.52 -4.87 9.22
N ALA A 84 -13.48 -5.20 10.08
CA ALA A 84 -13.30 -5.37 11.53
C ALA A 84 -13.70 -6.77 12.05
N SER A 85 -14.30 -7.60 11.21
CA SER A 85 -14.79 -8.94 11.57
C SER A 85 -14.47 -9.99 10.52
N VAL A 86 -14.61 -11.27 10.90
CA VAL A 86 -14.42 -12.42 10.01
C VAL A 86 -15.42 -12.41 8.86
N GLU A 87 -16.67 -12.04 9.12
CA GLU A 87 -17.73 -11.95 8.12
C GLU A 87 -17.45 -10.84 7.11
N GLN A 88 -17.03 -9.67 7.59
CA GLN A 88 -16.65 -8.56 6.73
C GLN A 88 -15.43 -8.91 5.87
N PHE A 89 -14.43 -9.61 6.44
CA PHE A 89 -13.32 -10.17 5.67
C PHE A 89 -13.81 -11.04 4.52
N TRP A 90 -14.67 -12.03 4.80
CA TRP A 90 -15.18 -12.93 3.76
C TRP A 90 -16.05 -12.21 2.73
N ARG A 91 -16.76 -11.14 3.12
CA ARG A 91 -17.50 -10.29 2.18
C ARG A 91 -16.59 -9.62 1.16
N PHE A 92 -15.42 -9.13 1.57
CA PHE A 92 -14.41 -8.62 0.63
C PHE A 92 -13.77 -9.76 -0.16
N TYR A 93 -13.21 -10.74 0.54
CA TYR A 93 -12.36 -11.77 -0.05
C TYR A 93 -13.09 -12.64 -1.09
N SER A 94 -14.37 -12.95 -0.86
CA SER A 94 -15.18 -13.72 -1.82
C SER A 94 -15.43 -13.02 -3.16
N HIS A 95 -15.27 -11.69 -3.23
CA HIS A 95 -15.43 -10.90 -4.45
C HIS A 95 -14.08 -10.50 -5.08
N MET A 96 -12.95 -10.87 -4.47
CA MET A 96 -11.63 -10.59 -4.99
C MET A 96 -11.19 -11.68 -5.98
N VAL A 97 -10.55 -11.25 -7.07
CA VAL A 97 -9.82 -12.18 -7.96
C VAL A 97 -8.70 -12.84 -7.16
N ARG A 98 -8.53 -14.16 -7.31
CA ARG A 98 -7.45 -14.86 -6.61
C ARG A 98 -6.08 -14.42 -7.16
N PRO A 99 -5.01 -14.40 -6.34
CA PRO A 99 -3.69 -13.97 -6.81
C PRO A 99 -3.19 -14.73 -8.05
N GLY A 100 -3.43 -16.04 -8.13
CA GLY A 100 -3.02 -16.87 -9.27
C GLY A 100 -3.73 -16.53 -10.59
N ASP A 101 -4.86 -15.83 -10.54
CA ASP A 101 -5.66 -15.44 -11.71
C ASP A 101 -5.43 -13.97 -12.11
N LEU A 102 -4.60 -13.23 -11.35
CA LEU A 102 -4.21 -11.87 -11.71
C LEU A 102 -3.25 -11.87 -12.91
N THR A 103 -3.39 -10.85 -13.75
CA THR A 103 -2.50 -10.62 -14.89
C THR A 103 -1.50 -9.51 -14.62
N GLY A 104 -0.33 -9.60 -15.27
CA GLY A 104 0.73 -8.61 -15.17
C GLY A 104 1.41 -8.54 -13.79
N HIS A 105 2.21 -7.49 -13.58
CA HIS A 105 2.89 -7.26 -12.30
C HIS A 105 1.93 -6.60 -11.32
N SER A 106 1.23 -7.44 -10.56
CA SER A 106 0.19 -7.03 -9.61
C SER A 106 0.55 -7.46 -8.19
N ASP A 107 0.04 -6.73 -7.21
CA ASP A 107 0.21 -7.05 -5.79
C ASP A 107 -1.11 -6.85 -5.04
N PHE A 108 -1.42 -7.78 -4.13
CA PHE A 108 -2.36 -7.52 -3.04
C PHE A 108 -1.60 -7.31 -1.74
N HIS A 109 -2.08 -6.37 -0.94
CA HIS A 109 -1.56 -6.09 0.38
C HIS A 109 -2.72 -6.17 1.37
N LEU A 110 -2.48 -6.76 2.53
CA LEU A 110 -3.42 -6.78 3.65
C LEU A 110 -2.67 -6.33 4.89
N PHE A 111 -2.95 -5.11 5.35
CA PHE A 111 -2.23 -4.49 6.47
C PHE A 111 -3.22 -4.07 7.55
N LYS A 112 -2.76 -4.01 8.80
CA LYS A 112 -3.56 -3.45 9.89
C LYS A 112 -4.00 -2.02 9.53
N GLU A 113 -5.21 -1.65 9.93
CA GLU A 113 -5.74 -0.30 9.70
C GLU A 113 -4.76 0.74 10.29
N GLY A 114 -4.51 1.80 9.53
CA GLY A 114 -3.56 2.85 9.89
C GLY A 114 -2.11 2.61 9.44
N ILE A 115 -1.75 1.40 9.01
CA ILE A 115 -0.41 1.10 8.48
C ILE A 115 -0.46 1.07 6.95
N LYS A 116 0.26 1.98 6.29
CA LYS A 116 0.45 1.93 4.84
C LYS A 116 1.43 0.80 4.49
N PRO A 117 1.19 0.03 3.41
CA PRO A 117 2.10 -1.03 2.95
C PRO A 117 3.31 -0.44 2.19
N MET A 118 4.04 0.42 2.88
CA MET A 118 5.24 1.13 2.43
C MET A 118 6.26 1.08 3.55
N TRP A 119 7.54 0.99 3.20
CA TRP A 119 8.60 0.90 4.20
C TRP A 119 8.83 2.24 4.91
N GLU A 120 8.41 3.34 4.30
CA GLU A 120 8.46 4.69 4.86
C GLU A 120 7.42 4.93 5.98
N ASP A 121 6.42 4.05 6.12
CA ASP A 121 5.44 4.12 7.22
C ASP A 121 6.13 3.93 8.56
N ASP A 122 5.73 4.70 9.58
CA ASP A 122 6.34 4.68 10.90
C ASP A 122 6.33 3.29 11.56
N ALA A 123 5.32 2.46 11.27
CA ALA A 123 5.26 1.09 11.78
C ALA A 123 6.21 0.13 11.03
N ASN A 124 6.67 0.48 9.84
CA ASN A 124 7.49 -0.39 8.99
C ASN A 124 8.95 0.04 8.92
N LYS A 125 9.29 1.31 9.20
CA LYS A 125 10.64 1.87 8.95
C LYS A 125 11.79 1.16 9.66
N ASN A 126 11.54 0.58 10.84
CA ASN A 126 12.53 -0.20 11.61
C ASN A 126 12.37 -1.72 11.41
N GLY A 127 11.48 -2.09 10.50
CA GLY A 127 10.98 -3.44 10.33
C GLY A 127 11.69 -4.21 9.23
N GLY A 128 11.08 -5.34 8.92
CA GLY A 128 11.50 -6.18 7.81
C GLY A 128 10.39 -7.12 7.41
N LYS A 129 10.74 -8.05 6.52
CA LYS A 129 9.80 -9.04 6.02
C LYS A 129 10.44 -10.38 5.78
N TRP A 130 9.68 -11.42 6.08
CA TRP A 130 9.93 -12.76 5.54
C TRP A 130 9.40 -12.83 4.12
N ILE A 131 10.20 -13.41 3.23
CA ILE A 131 9.93 -13.54 1.79
C ILE A 131 10.00 -15.00 1.42
N ILE A 132 8.99 -15.47 0.68
CA ILE A 132 8.93 -16.83 0.14
C ILE A 132 8.62 -16.70 -1.35
N ARG A 133 9.52 -17.22 -2.17
CA ARG A 133 9.33 -17.31 -3.63
C ARG A 133 8.65 -18.64 -3.94
N LEU A 134 7.59 -18.57 -4.74
CA LEU A 134 6.72 -19.67 -5.06
C LEU A 134 6.70 -19.86 -6.58
N ARG A 135 6.76 -21.13 -7.01
CA ARG A 135 6.38 -21.47 -8.38
C ARG A 135 4.92 -21.11 -8.63
N LYS A 136 4.59 -20.83 -9.89
CA LYS A 136 3.21 -20.56 -10.33
C LYS A 136 2.24 -21.67 -9.91
N GLY A 137 0.99 -21.26 -9.64
CA GLY A 137 -0.09 -22.14 -9.18
C GLY A 137 -0.18 -22.34 -7.67
N LEU A 138 0.82 -21.89 -6.88
CA LEU A 138 0.79 -22.02 -5.42
C LEU A 138 0.27 -20.75 -4.70
N ALA A 139 0.37 -19.59 -5.34
CA ALA A 139 0.15 -18.29 -4.70
C ALA A 139 -1.23 -18.16 -4.05
N SER A 140 -2.30 -18.58 -4.72
CA SER A 140 -3.67 -18.42 -4.21
C SER A 140 -3.88 -19.13 -2.88
N ARG A 141 -3.47 -20.41 -2.79
CA ARG A 141 -3.61 -21.20 -1.56
C ARG A 141 -2.68 -20.70 -0.45
N CYS A 142 -1.44 -20.36 -0.80
CA CYS A 142 -0.49 -19.86 0.20
C CYS A 142 -0.92 -18.49 0.74
N TRP A 143 -1.46 -17.62 -0.12
CA TRP A 143 -2.02 -16.33 0.27
C TRP A 143 -3.20 -16.50 1.22
N GLU A 144 -4.16 -17.37 0.89
CA GLU A 144 -5.31 -17.67 1.75
C GLU A 144 -4.87 -18.16 3.13
N ASN A 145 -4.00 -19.18 3.18
CA ASN A 145 -3.47 -19.68 4.44
C ASN A 145 -2.72 -18.60 5.25
N LEU A 146 -1.93 -17.75 4.57
CA LEU A 146 -1.17 -16.69 5.21
C LEU A 146 -2.09 -15.67 5.88
N ILE A 147 -3.07 -15.14 5.15
CA ILE A 147 -3.96 -14.11 5.67
C ILE A 147 -4.89 -14.66 6.74
N LEU A 148 -5.37 -15.91 6.62
CA LEU A 148 -6.18 -16.54 7.66
C LEU A 148 -5.36 -16.74 8.95
N ALA A 149 -4.10 -17.16 8.85
CA ALA A 149 -3.21 -17.26 9.99
C ALA A 149 -2.93 -15.89 10.63
N MET A 150 -2.78 -14.84 9.81
CA MET A 150 -2.56 -13.47 10.30
C MET A 150 -3.80 -12.92 11.02
N LEU A 151 -4.98 -13.02 10.41
CA LEU A 151 -6.25 -12.53 10.98
C LEU A 151 -6.68 -13.33 12.22
N GLY A 152 -6.38 -14.62 12.25
CA GLY A 152 -6.62 -15.51 13.40
C GLY A 152 -5.52 -15.46 14.47
N GLU A 153 -4.68 -14.42 14.46
CA GLU A 153 -3.60 -14.16 15.43
C GLU A 153 -2.60 -15.32 15.61
N GLN A 154 -2.43 -16.23 14.65
CA GLN A 154 -1.66 -17.46 14.82
C GLN A 154 -0.14 -17.27 15.01
N PHE A 155 0.36 -16.05 14.79
CA PHE A 155 1.79 -15.70 14.91
C PHE A 155 2.24 -15.50 16.34
N MET A 156 1.34 -15.12 17.26
CA MET A 156 1.62 -15.03 18.71
C MET A 156 2.88 -14.20 19.03
N VAL A 157 3.03 -13.05 18.36
CA VAL A 157 4.12 -12.07 18.51
C VAL A 157 3.61 -10.69 18.98
N GLY A 158 2.45 -10.65 19.65
CA GLY A 158 1.82 -9.41 20.08
C GLY A 158 1.52 -8.48 18.90
N GLU A 159 1.95 -7.23 18.99
CA GLU A 159 1.64 -6.22 17.98
C GLU A 159 2.58 -6.21 16.77
N GLU A 160 3.58 -7.10 16.71
CA GLU A 160 4.69 -7.03 15.75
C GLU A 160 4.26 -7.15 14.29
N ILE A 161 3.19 -7.88 13.97
CA ILE A 161 2.75 -8.01 12.57
C ILE A 161 2.17 -6.68 12.07
N CYS A 162 2.70 -6.21 10.94
CA CYS A 162 2.18 -5.05 10.21
C CYS A 162 1.17 -5.46 9.15
N GLY A 163 1.51 -6.48 8.35
CA GLY A 163 0.69 -6.93 7.23
C GLY A 163 1.36 -7.99 6.37
N ALA A 164 0.64 -8.42 5.33
CA ALA A 164 1.08 -9.41 4.37
C ALA A 164 0.93 -8.90 2.94
N VAL A 165 1.77 -9.40 2.04
CA VAL A 165 1.77 -9.06 0.61
C VAL A 165 1.88 -10.33 -0.22
N VAL A 166 1.09 -10.42 -1.29
CA VAL A 166 1.31 -11.36 -2.39
C VAL A 166 1.59 -10.58 -3.67
N SER A 167 2.67 -10.94 -4.33
CA SER A 167 3.23 -10.28 -5.50
C SER A 167 3.27 -11.25 -6.67
N VAL A 168 2.47 -10.97 -7.70
CA VAL A 168 2.39 -11.77 -8.91
C VAL A 168 3.41 -11.24 -9.92
N ARG A 169 4.33 -12.09 -10.36
CA ARG A 169 5.38 -11.75 -11.34
C ARG A 169 5.33 -12.70 -12.54
N PHE A 170 6.24 -12.54 -13.49
CA PHE A 170 6.20 -13.34 -14.72
C PHE A 170 6.48 -14.83 -14.48
N GLN A 171 7.62 -15.16 -13.85
CA GLN A 171 8.07 -16.55 -13.66
C GLN A 171 7.65 -17.19 -12.34
N GLU A 172 7.46 -16.36 -11.32
CA GLU A 172 7.19 -16.81 -9.95
C GLU A 172 6.24 -15.84 -9.27
N ASP A 173 5.71 -16.27 -8.13
CA ASP A 173 4.95 -15.42 -7.22
C ASP A 173 5.72 -15.30 -5.91
N ILE A 174 5.51 -14.20 -5.21
CA ILE A 174 6.22 -13.94 -3.95
C ILE A 174 5.17 -13.64 -2.89
N ILE A 175 5.23 -14.34 -1.77
CA ILE A 175 4.47 -13.96 -0.58
C ILE A 175 5.42 -13.42 0.47
N SER A 176 4.94 -12.43 1.23
CA SER A 176 5.70 -11.87 2.34
C SER A 176 4.82 -11.47 3.50
N ILE A 177 5.38 -11.50 4.71
CA ILE A 177 4.78 -10.97 5.92
C ILE A 177 5.76 -10.00 6.56
N TRP A 178 5.24 -8.85 6.97
CA TRP A 178 6.01 -7.70 7.44
C TRP A 178 5.82 -7.56 8.95
N ASN A 179 6.89 -7.22 9.66
CA ASN A 179 6.86 -6.93 11.08
C ASN A 179 7.62 -5.65 11.44
N LYS A 180 7.27 -5.07 12.60
CA LYS A 180 7.71 -3.75 13.06
C LYS A 180 9.19 -3.67 13.38
N THR A 181 9.77 -4.72 13.97
CA THR A 181 11.13 -4.68 14.54
C THR A 181 12.03 -5.75 13.93
N ALA A 182 12.90 -5.37 13.00
CA ALA A 182 13.78 -6.33 12.34
C ALA A 182 14.90 -6.90 13.20
N SER A 183 15.32 -6.16 14.22
CA SER A 183 16.38 -6.58 15.15
C SER A 183 15.90 -7.58 16.20
N ASP A 184 14.58 -7.78 16.36
CA ASP A 184 14.02 -8.76 17.29
C ASP A 184 14.12 -10.18 16.68
N GLN A 185 15.19 -10.88 17.05
CA GLN A 185 15.45 -12.24 16.58
C GLN A 185 14.42 -13.25 17.09
N ALA A 186 13.84 -13.04 18.28
CA ALA A 186 12.86 -13.96 18.85
C ALA A 186 11.54 -13.87 18.09
N THR A 187 11.09 -12.64 17.81
CA THR A 187 9.90 -12.38 16.98
C THR A 187 10.10 -12.91 15.57
N THR A 188 11.20 -12.56 14.90
CA THR A 188 11.43 -12.96 13.51
C THR A 188 11.56 -14.48 13.36
N ALA A 189 12.19 -15.18 14.33
CA ALA A 189 12.23 -16.63 14.37
C ALA A 189 10.84 -17.26 14.56
N ARG A 190 10.02 -16.72 15.47
CA ARG A 190 8.64 -17.19 15.70
C ARG A 190 7.75 -17.01 14.46
N ILE A 191 7.91 -15.90 13.74
CA ILE A 191 7.19 -15.66 12.48
C ILE A 191 7.58 -16.71 11.44
N ARG A 192 8.88 -16.98 11.27
CA ARG A 192 9.39 -18.01 10.37
C ARG A 192 8.78 -19.38 10.66
N ASP A 193 8.78 -19.79 11.92
CA ASP A 193 8.32 -21.11 12.33
C ASP A 193 6.79 -21.24 12.16
N THR A 194 6.06 -20.16 12.39
CA THR A 194 4.61 -20.10 12.10
C THR A 194 4.33 -20.21 10.61
N LEU A 195 5.05 -19.47 9.75
CA LEU A 195 4.91 -19.57 8.30
C LEU A 195 5.12 -21.00 7.80
N ARG A 196 6.15 -21.70 8.29
CA ARG A 196 6.38 -23.12 7.94
C ARG A 196 5.19 -24.00 8.28
N ARG A 197 4.62 -23.80 9.48
CA ARG A 197 3.46 -24.57 9.97
C ARG A 197 2.20 -24.30 9.15
N VAL A 198 1.84 -23.04 8.89
CA VAL A 198 0.52 -22.68 8.32
C VAL A 198 0.48 -22.78 6.79
N LEU A 199 1.63 -22.61 6.12
CA LEU A 199 1.69 -22.68 4.67
C LEU A 199 1.90 -24.10 4.13
N ASN A 200 2.18 -25.07 5.02
CA ASN A 200 2.44 -26.47 4.66
C ASN A 200 3.46 -26.59 3.49
N LEU A 201 4.53 -25.80 3.57
CA LEU A 201 5.54 -25.73 2.53
C LEU A 201 6.50 -26.93 2.63
N PRO A 202 7.04 -27.42 1.50
CA PRO A 202 8.10 -28.42 1.51
C PRO A 202 9.27 -28.01 2.43
N PRO A 203 9.92 -28.96 3.14
CA PRO A 203 11.00 -28.65 4.08
C PRO A 203 12.19 -27.89 3.46
N ASN A 204 12.40 -28.04 2.15
CA ASN A 204 13.45 -27.37 1.39
C ASN A 204 13.04 -25.98 0.87
N THR A 205 11.86 -25.48 1.22
CA THR A 205 11.41 -24.15 0.79
C THR A 205 12.28 -23.08 1.44
N ILE A 206 12.94 -22.29 0.61
CA ILE A 206 13.80 -21.19 1.08
C ILE A 206 12.91 -20.05 1.54
N MET A 207 13.19 -19.57 2.75
CA MET A 207 12.59 -18.37 3.32
C MET A 207 13.73 -17.39 3.57
N GLU A 208 13.57 -16.16 3.13
CA GLU A 208 14.58 -15.10 3.26
C GLU A 208 14.01 -13.97 4.11
N TYR A 209 14.75 -13.52 5.13
CA TYR A 209 14.38 -12.32 5.88
C TYR A 209 15.15 -11.12 5.31
N LYS A 210 14.44 -10.02 5.06
CA LYS A 210 15.05 -8.74 4.63
C LYS A 210 14.60 -7.60 5.52
N THR A 211 15.56 -6.85 6.02
CA THR A 211 15.32 -5.51 6.59
C THR A 211 14.82 -4.57 5.49
N HIS A 212 14.04 -3.57 5.88
CA HIS A 212 13.61 -2.54 4.93
C HIS A 212 14.70 -1.54 4.59
N THR A 213 15.62 -1.30 5.53
CA THR A 213 16.81 -0.46 5.41
C THR A 213 18.06 -1.28 5.13
#